data_AF-A0A1I0BEL4-F1
#
_entry.id   AF-A0A1I0BEL4-F1
#
_cell.length_a   1.000
_cell.length_b   1.000
_cell.length_c   1.000
_cell.angle_alpha   90.00
_cell.angle_beta   90.00
_cell.angle_gamma   90.00
#
_symmetry.space_group_name_H-M   'P 1'
#
loop_
_entity.id
_entity.type
_entity.pdbx_description
1 polymer ?
#
loop_
_entity_poly.entity_id
_entity_poly.type
_entity_poly.pdbx_seq_one_letter_code
_entity_poly.pdbx_strand_id
1 'polypeptide(L)'
;MNELENDCVIICREVNKFDDTITSYKCKEGTYKDLSKDFRFLIFRSMFNQELKYFICNKNNVQLALNEISDSTISILKYCTEIKRC
;
A
#
# COMPACT_ATOMS: atom_id res chain seq x y z
N MET A 1 1.64 -15.62 15.71
CA MET A 1 2.30 -15.88 14.41
C MET A 1 3.38 -14.82 14.24
N ASN A 2 4.61 -15.21 13.87
CA ASN A 2 5.68 -14.26 13.58
C ASN A 2 5.30 -13.44 12.35
N GLU A 3 4.92 -12.17 12.53
CA GLU A 3 4.56 -11.25 11.43
C GLU A 3 5.66 -11.12 10.37
N LEU A 4 6.90 -11.48 10.72
CA LEU A 4 8.08 -11.44 9.86
C LEU A 4 8.09 -12.48 8.73
N GLU A 5 7.34 -13.58 8.85
CA GLU A 5 7.26 -14.64 7.83
C GLU A 5 6.00 -14.55 6.95
N ASN A 6 5.14 -13.57 7.21
CA ASN A 6 3.92 -13.41 6.43
C ASN A 6 4.23 -12.88 5.04
N ASP A 7 3.71 -13.57 4.03
CA ASP A 7 3.68 -13.09 2.65
C ASP A 7 2.83 -11.81 2.58
N CYS A 8 3.44 -10.76 2.07
CA CYS A 8 2.87 -9.43 1.94
C CYS A 8 3.00 -8.91 0.52
N VAL A 9 2.17 -7.92 0.20
CA VAL A 9 2.20 -7.21 -1.07
C VAL A 9 2.11 -5.72 -0.81
N ILE A 10 2.98 -4.96 -1.46
CA ILE A 10 2.89 -3.52 -1.56
C ILE A 10 1.94 -3.19 -2.71
N ILE A 11 0.89 -2.43 -2.41
CA ILE A 11 -0.05 -1.90 -3.37
C ILE A 11 0.27 -0.42 -3.59
N CYS A 12 0.33 0.00 -4.85
CA CYS A 12 0.42 1.40 -5.23
C CYS A 12 -0.98 1.90 -5.60
N ARG A 13 -1.31 3.12 -5.17
CA ARG A 13 -2.44 3.90 -5.62
C ARG A 13 -1.91 5.14 -6.31
N GLU A 14 -2.36 5.37 -7.53
CA GLU A 14 -1.97 6.50 -8.34
C GLU A 14 -3.22 7.27 -8.76
N VAL A 15 -3.19 8.59 -8.57
CA VAL A 15 -4.24 9.50 -9.03
C VAL A 15 -3.72 10.27 -10.22
N ASN A 16 -4.36 10.11 -11.37
CA ASN A 16 -4.07 10.94 -12.52
C ASN A 16 -4.60 12.35 -12.29
N LYS A 17 -3.73 13.37 -12.31
CA LYS A 17 -4.12 14.78 -12.08
C LYS A 17 -5.01 15.37 -13.16
N PHE A 18 -4.99 14.79 -14.36
CA PHE A 18 -5.65 15.37 -15.52
C PHE A 18 -7.13 14.98 -15.63
N ASP A 19 -7.47 13.77 -15.18
CA ASP A 19 -8.82 13.20 -15.30
C ASP A 19 -9.35 12.62 -13.98
N ASP A 20 -8.63 12.80 -12.87
CA ASP A 20 -8.93 12.26 -11.53
C ASP A 20 -9.09 10.73 -11.49
N THR A 21 -8.61 10.01 -12.51
CA THR A 21 -8.68 8.54 -12.54
C THR A 21 -7.78 7.96 -11.46
N ILE A 22 -8.35 7.09 -10.63
CA ILE A 22 -7.63 6.36 -9.60
C ILE A 22 -7.27 4.98 -10.15
N THR A 23 -5.98 4.66 -10.15
CA THR A 23 -5.50 3.32 -10.50
C THR A 23 -4.80 2.70 -9.30
N SER A 24 -5.10 1.44 -9.01
CA SER A 24 -4.45 0.68 -7.95
C SER A 24 -3.86 -0.61 -8.52
N TYR A 25 -2.61 -0.89 -8.19
CA TYR A 25 -1.89 -2.06 -8.72
C TYR A 25 -0.90 -2.63 -7.72
N LYS A 26 -0.54 -3.90 -7.90
CA LYS A 26 0.51 -4.56 -7.11
C LYS A 26 1.86 -4.01 -7.55
N CYS A 27 2.62 -3.46 -6.62
CA CYS A 27 3.94 -2.91 -6.87
C CYS A 27 5.04 -3.95 -6.60
N LYS A 28 4.96 -4.65 -5.47
CA LYS A 28 5.96 -5.65 -5.07
C LYS A 28 5.37 -6.70 -4.13
N GLU A 29 5.84 -7.93 -4.20
CA GLU A 29 5.45 -9.04 -3.33
C GLU A 29 6.70 -9.64 -2.66
N GLY A 30 6.54 -10.16 -1.44
CA GLY A 30 7.63 -10.76 -0.67
C GLY A 30 7.23 -10.92 0.80
N THR A 31 8.20 -11.22 1.67
CA THR A 31 7.93 -11.27 3.10
C THR A 31 7.79 -9.85 3.68
N TYR A 32 7.08 -9.70 4.79
CA TYR A 32 7.02 -8.40 5.49
C TYR A 32 8.41 -7.85 5.81
N LYS A 33 9.35 -8.72 6.20
CA LYS A 33 10.73 -8.31 6.52
C LYS A 33 11.41 -7.64 5.32
N ASP A 34 11.28 -8.23 4.14
CA ASP A 34 11.87 -7.71 2.91
C ASP A 34 11.18 -6.42 2.46
N LEU A 35 9.85 -6.42 2.48
CA LEU A 35 9.03 -5.31 2.00
C LEU A 35 9.04 -4.10 2.95
N SER A 36 9.27 -4.29 4.25
CA SER A 36 9.23 -3.19 5.23
C SER A 36 10.25 -2.07 4.94
N LYS A 37 11.43 -2.43 4.40
CA LYS A 37 12.46 -1.45 4.02
C LYS A 37 12.04 -0.65 2.79
N ASP A 38 11.61 -1.34 1.75
CA ASP A 38 11.14 -0.73 0.51
C ASP A 38 9.91 0.13 0.76
N PHE A 39 8.98 -0.36 1.57
CA PHE A 39 7.76 0.34 1.95
C PHE A 39 8.07 1.68 2.64
N ARG A 40 9.02 1.71 3.58
CA ARG A 40 9.44 2.98 4.23
C ARG A 40 9.99 3.99 3.22
N PHE A 41 10.79 3.53 2.27
CA PHE A 41 11.31 4.41 1.21
C PHE A 41 10.18 4.94 0.31
N LEU A 42 9.23 4.08 -0.07
CA LEU A 42 8.08 4.45 -0.90
C LEU A 42 7.14 5.44 -0.20
N ILE A 43 6.89 5.25 1.11
CA ILE A 43 6.14 6.21 1.92
C ILE A 43 6.84 7.57 1.95
N PHE A 44 8.16 7.60 2.15
CA PHE A 44 8.91 8.85 2.07
C PHE A 44 8.78 9.51 0.68
N ARG A 45 8.85 8.73 -0.40
CA ARG A 45 8.67 9.23 -1.77
C ARG A 45 7.26 9.81 -2.01
N SER A 46 6.23 9.20 -1.44
CA SER A 46 4.84 9.67 -1.55
C SER A 46 4.59 11.02 -0.89
N MET A 47 5.43 11.44 0.08
CA MET A 47 5.31 12.77 0.68
C MET A 47 5.56 13.89 -0.33
N PHE A 48 6.31 13.62 -1.39
CA PHE A 48 6.65 14.58 -2.44
C PHE A 48 5.82 14.40 -3.73
N ASN A 49 5.05 13.31 -3.85
CA ASN A 49 4.12 13.05 -4.95
C ASN A 49 2.77 12.67 -4.34
N GLN A 50 1.90 13.66 -4.12
CA GLN A 50 0.61 13.47 -3.44
C GLN A 50 -0.34 12.54 -4.20
N GLU A 51 -0.05 12.31 -5.47
CA GLU A 51 -0.79 11.44 -6.39
C GLU A 51 -0.51 9.97 -6.13
N LEU A 52 0.67 9.68 -5.60
CA LEU A 52 1.14 8.33 -5.32
C LEU A 52 0.97 8.03 -3.83
N LYS A 53 0.28 6.94 -3.51
CA LYS A 53 0.23 6.38 -2.16
C LYS A 53 0.59 4.91 -2.20
N TYR A 54 1.21 4.44 -1.13
CA TYR A 54 1.63 3.05 -1.01
C TYR A 54 1.01 2.42 0.23
N PHE A 55 0.62 1.17 0.11
CA PHE A 55 0.03 0.36 1.18
C PHE A 55 0.73 -0.99 1.24
N ILE A 56 0.79 -1.60 2.43
CA ILE A 56 1.28 -2.97 2.59
C ILE A 56 0.15 -3.81 3.19
N CYS A 57 -0.16 -4.94 2.55
CA CYS A 57 -1.20 -5.86 3.00
C CYS A 57 -0.71 -7.31 2.97
N ASN A 58 -1.42 -8.20 3.66
CA ASN A 58 -1.17 -9.64 3.54
C ASN A 58 -1.57 -10.12 2.13
N LYS A 59 -0.78 -11.02 1.54
CA LYS A 59 -1.02 -11.61 0.21
C LYS A 59 -2.42 -12.17 0.03
N ASN A 60 -3.00 -12.74 1.09
CA ASN A 60 -4.36 -13.30 1.06
C ASN A 60 -5.46 -12.23 0.88
N ASN A 61 -5.18 -10.98 1.22
CA ASN A 61 -6.15 -9.88 1.18
C ASN A 61 -5.97 -8.94 -0.01
N VAL A 62 -5.05 -9.25 -0.93
CA VAL A 62 -4.64 -8.31 -1.98
C VAL A 62 -5.78 -7.91 -2.91
N GLN A 63 -6.65 -8.85 -3.29
CA GLN A 63 -7.77 -8.52 -4.17
C GLN A 63 -8.79 -7.61 -3.48
N LEU A 64 -9.07 -7.86 -2.20
CA LEU A 64 -9.93 -7.00 -1.40
C LEU A 64 -9.30 -5.60 -1.26
N ALA A 65 -8.00 -5.54 -0.96
CA ALA A 65 -7.28 -4.28 -0.82
C ALA A 65 -7.27 -3.47 -2.13
N LEU A 66 -7.05 -4.11 -3.29
CA LEU A 66 -7.10 -3.43 -4.59
C LEU A 66 -8.46 -2.79 -4.86
N ASN A 67 -9.55 -3.52 -4.57
CA ASN A 67 -10.91 -3.01 -4.78
C ASN A 67 -11.29 -1.88 -3.80
N GLU A 68 -10.82 -1.94 -2.54
CA GLU A 68 -11.12 -0.88 -1.57
C GLU A 68 -10.28 0.38 -1.79
N ILE A 69 -9.03 0.22 -2.24
CA ILE A 69 -8.10 1.33 -2.50
C ILE A 69 -8.55 2.18 -3.71
N SER A 70 -9.28 1.58 -4.66
CA SER A 70 -9.89 2.31 -5.78
C SER A 70 -11.11 3.14 -5.36
N ASP A 71 -11.84 2.75 -4.30
CA ASP A 71 -13.15 3.32 -3.98
C ASP A 71 -13.14 4.50 -2.99
N SER A 72 -12.26 4.56 -1.99
CA SER A 72 -12.06 5.79 -1.19
C SER A 72 -10.85 5.76 -0.25
N THR A 73 -10.37 6.95 0.10
CA THR A 73 -9.19 7.27 0.93
C THR A 73 -9.21 6.75 2.38
N ILE A 74 -10.31 6.14 2.87
CA ILE A 74 -10.58 6.06 4.32
C ILE A 74 -10.51 4.63 4.91
N SER A 75 -10.66 3.56 4.13
CA SER A 75 -10.81 2.19 4.67
C SER A 75 -9.50 1.43 4.90
N ILE A 76 -8.37 1.98 4.45
CA ILE A 76 -7.05 1.32 4.39
C ILE A 76 -6.59 0.74 5.73
N LEU A 77 -6.95 1.35 6.87
CA LEU A 77 -6.51 0.93 8.20
C LEU A 77 -7.01 -0.46 8.62
N LYS A 78 -8.01 -1.03 7.93
CA LYS A 78 -8.57 -2.35 8.28
C LYS A 78 -7.74 -3.52 7.74
N TYR A 79 -6.95 -3.30 6.69
CA TYR A 79 -6.17 -4.35 6.02
C TYR A 79 -4.69 -4.00 5.80
N CYS A 80 -4.34 -2.72 5.97
CA CYS A 80 -3.01 -2.19 5.78
C CYS A 80 -2.60 -1.36 7.00
N THR A 81 -1.41 -1.60 7.53
CA THR A 81 -0.90 -0.82 8.65
C THR A 81 -0.31 0.48 8.13
N GLU A 82 -1.01 1.60 8.33
CA GLU A 82 -0.38 2.92 8.27
C GLU A 82 0.49 3.06 9.53
N ILE A 83 1.82 2.94 9.39
CA ILE A 83 2.72 3.16 10.52
C ILE A 83 2.71 4.66 10.84
N LYS A 84 1.85 5.07 11.77
CA LYS A 84 1.93 6.39 12.40
C LYS A 84 3.23 6.46 13.21
N ARG A 85 4.09 7.42 12.88
CA ARG A 85 5.27 7.75 13.71
C ARG A 85 4.81 8.42 15.00
N CYS A 86 5.34 7.94 16.13
CA CYS A 86 5.41 8.71 17.38
C CYS A 86 6.41 9.87 17.22
#